data_AF-A0AAU4M229-F1
#
_entry.id   AF-A0AAU4M229-F1
#
_cell.length_a   1.000
_cell.length_b   1.000
_cell.length_c   1.000
_cell.angle_alpha   90.00
_cell.angle_beta   90.00
_cell.angle_gamma   90.00
#
_symmetry.space_group_name_H-M   'P 1'
#
loop_
_entity.id
_entity.type
_entity.pdbx_description
1 polymer ?
#
loop_
_entity_poly.entity_id
_entity_poly.type
_entity_poly.pdbx_seq_one_letter_code
_entity_poly.pdbx_strand_id
1 'polypeptide(L)' 'MSVAGETSGRAQQMRDKARQMTEAAERATDPEQRSRLQEKARKLQEQSEQLSNMSGETRPHK' A
#
# COMPACT_ATOMS: atom_id res chain seq x y z
N MET A 1 -3.14 -18.58 15.77
CA MET A 1 -3.70 -17.80 14.65
C MET A 1 -2.59 -16.91 14.13
N SER A 2 -2.18 -17.07 12.88
CA SER A 2 -0.91 -16.54 12.35
C SER A 2 -1.03 -15.06 11.98
N VAL A 3 -0.29 -14.21 12.67
CA VAL A 3 -0.09 -12.78 12.34
C VAL A 3 0.35 -12.54 10.89
N ALA A 4 0.99 -13.52 10.25
CA ALA A 4 1.37 -13.47 8.83
C ALA A 4 0.17 -13.36 7.87
N GLY A 5 -1.00 -13.91 8.21
CA GLY A 5 -2.21 -13.76 7.39
C GLY A 5 -2.85 -12.38 7.53
N GLU A 6 -2.72 -11.78 8.72
CA GLU A 6 -3.27 -10.45 9.03
C GLU A 6 -2.41 -9.33 8.41
N THR A 7 -1.09 -9.48 8.41
CA THR A 7 -0.17 -8.51 7.77
C THR A 7 -0.19 -8.58 6.26
N SER A 8 -0.30 -9.77 5.64
CA SER A 8 -0.51 -9.90 4.20
C SER A 8 -1.86 -9.32 3.76
N GLY A 9 -2.93 -9.54 4.53
CA GLY A 9 -4.24 -8.93 4.26
C GLY A 9 -4.21 -7.40 4.37
N ARG A 10 -3.50 -6.86 5.36
CA ARG A 10 -3.31 -5.40 5.54
C ARG A 10 -2.47 -4.78 4.42
N ALA A 11 -1.41 -5.45 3.98
CA ALA A 11 -0.61 -5.02 2.83
C ALA A 11 -1.45 -5.00 1.54
N GLN A 12 -2.27 -6.03 1.30
CA GLN A 12 -3.18 -6.03 0.15
C GLN A 12 -4.22 -4.90 0.21
N GLN A 13 -4.83 -4.64 1.38
CA GLN A 13 -5.75 -3.51 1.54
C GLN A 13 -5.07 -2.16 1.29
N MET A 14 -3.81 -1.99 1.71
CA MET A 14 -3.05 -0.76 1.47
C MET A 14 -2.72 -0.57 -0.02
N ARG A 15 -2.38 -1.63 -0.75
CA ARG A 15 -2.22 -1.57 -2.21
C ARG A 15 -3.53 -1.23 -2.93
N ASP A 16 -4.64 -1.82 -2.51
CA ASP A 16 -5.95 -1.54 -3.10
C ASP A 16 -6.34 -0.07 -2.90
N LYS A 17 -6.13 0.45 -1.68
CA LYS A 17 -6.35 1.86 -1.36
C LYS A 17 -5.42 2.80 -2.14
N ALA A 18 -4.17 2.40 -2.37
CA ALA A 18 -3.25 3.15 -3.24
C ALA A 18 -3.75 3.20 -4.69
N ARG A 19 -4.27 2.10 -5.23
CA ARG A 19 -4.88 2.07 -6.58
C ARG A 19 -6.09 3.00 -6.68
N GLN A 20 -7.00 2.93 -5.71
CA GLN A 20 -8.16 3.83 -5.67
C GLN A 20 -7.74 5.31 -5.61
N MET A 21 -6.67 5.64 -4.86
CA MET A 21 -6.14 7.01 -4.83
C MET A 21 -5.52 7.43 -6.16
N THR A 22 -4.81 6.53 -6.86
CA THR A 22 -4.28 6.79 -8.20
C THR A 22 -5.41 7.00 -9.21
N GLU A 23 -6.44 6.15 -9.21
CA GLU A 23 -7.60 6.32 -10.09
C GLU A 23 -8.36 7.63 -9.79
N ALA A 24 -8.48 8.00 -8.51
CA ALA A 24 -9.03 9.29 -8.13
C ALA A 24 -8.13 10.45 -8.60
N ALA A 25 -6.81 10.28 -8.58
CA ALA A 25 -5.86 11.25 -9.10
C ALA A 25 -5.98 11.41 -10.63
N GLU A 26 -6.22 10.33 -11.36
CA GLU A 26 -6.43 10.35 -12.82
C GLU A 26 -7.74 11.01 -13.22
N ARG A 27 -8.78 10.85 -12.38
CA ARG A 27 -10.07 11.56 -12.56
C ARG A 27 -10.04 13.00 -12.03
N ALA A 28 -9.05 13.35 -11.21
CA ALA A 28 -8.89 14.71 -10.73
C ALA A 28 -8.40 15.60 -11.87
N THR A 29 -9.24 16.56 -12.24
CA THR A 29 -8.92 17.60 -13.24
C THR A 29 -7.93 18.63 -12.69
N ASP A 30 -7.78 18.70 -11.37
CA ASP A 30 -6.91 19.65 -10.69
C ASP A 30 -5.48 19.08 -10.55
N PRO A 31 -4.45 19.76 -11.09
CA PRO A 31 -3.08 19.25 -11.05
C PRO A 31 -2.54 19.13 -9.61
N GLU A 32 -2.95 20.02 -8.70
CA GLU A 32 -2.54 19.97 -7.29
C GLU A 32 -3.20 18.79 -6.56
N GLN A 33 -4.50 18.55 -6.80
CA GLN A 33 -5.22 17.39 -6.25
C GLN A 33 -4.64 16.08 -6.77
N ARG A 34 -4.39 15.99 -8.08
CA ARG A 34 -3.78 14.81 -8.70
C ARG A 34 -2.41 14.52 -8.09
N SER A 35 -1.56 15.54 -7.92
CA SER A 35 -0.24 15.37 -7.31
C SER A 35 -0.34 14.89 -5.86
N ARG A 36 -1.22 15.49 -5.04
CA ARG A 36 -1.47 15.06 -3.66
C ARG A 36 -1.98 13.61 -3.56
N LEU A 37 -2.89 13.21 -4.46
CA LEU A 37 -3.45 11.87 -4.47
C LEU A 37 -2.40 10.83 -4.91
N GLN A 38 -1.59 11.14 -5.92
CA GLN A 38 -0.47 10.29 -6.33
C GLN A 38 0.59 10.16 -5.22
N GLU A 39 0.96 11.24 -4.55
CA GLU A 39 1.90 11.19 -3.42
C GLU A 39 1.36 10.33 -2.27
N LYS A 40 0.07 10.47 -1.94
CA LYS A 40 -0.57 9.63 -0.91
C LYS A 40 -0.61 8.16 -1.32
N ALA A 41 -0.94 7.87 -2.57
CA ALA A 41 -0.94 6.50 -3.11
C ALA A 41 0.46 5.88 -3.01
N ARG A 42 1.50 6.63 -3.42
CA ARG A 42 2.89 6.18 -3.37
C ARG A 42 3.34 5.91 -1.94
N LYS A 43 3.05 6.80 -0.98
CA LYS A 43 3.34 6.58 0.45
C LYS A 43 2.64 5.34 1.00
N LEU A 44 1.37 5.11 0.63
CA LEU A 44 0.62 3.94 1.07
C LEU A 44 1.21 2.63 0.55
N GLN A 45 1.69 2.64 -0.70
CA GLN A 45 2.35 1.49 -1.30
C GLN A 45 3.69 1.20 -0.62
N GLU A 46 4.51 2.23 -0.37
CA GLU A 46 5.79 2.10 0.34
C GLU A 46 5.60 1.56 1.76
N GLN A 47 4.58 2.04 2.49
CA GLN A 47 4.22 1.51 3.80
C GLN A 47 3.73 0.05 3.72
N SER A 48 2.98 -0.31 2.68
CA SER A 48 2.58 -1.71 2.44
C SER A 48 3.79 -2.60 2.21
N GLU A 49 4.78 -2.14 1.45
CA GLU A 49 5.99 -2.91 1.15
C GLU A 49 6.86 -3.05 2.40
N GLN A 50 7.01 -1.99 3.20
CA GLN A 50 7.69 -2.07 4.50
C GLN A 50 7.00 -3.05 5.46
N LEU A 51 5.67 -3.01 5.58
CA LEU A 51 4.90 -3.94 6.41
C LEU A 51 5.04 -5.39 5.92
N SER A 52 5.09 -5.58 4.60
CA SER A 52 5.27 -6.89 3.97
C SER A 52 6.70 -7.42 4.17
N ASN A 53 7.72 -6.57 4.04
CA ASN A 53 9.12 -6.94 4.26
C ASN A 53 9.40 -7.24 5.72
N MET A 54 8.88 -6.43 6.66
CA MET A 54 9.01 -6.71 8.10
C MET A 54 8.26 -7.99 8.51
N SER A 55 7.19 -8.37 7.81
CA SER A 55 6.50 -9.65 8.04
C SER A 55 7.18 -10.84 7.36
N GLY A 56 7.99 -10.61 6.31
CA GLY A 56 8.73 -11.64 5.59
C GLY A 56 10.03 -12.06 6.29
N GLU A 57 10.59 -11.21 7.17
CA GLU A 57 11.83 -11.48 7.91
C GLU A 57 11.62 -12.37 9.16
N THR A 58 10.45 -12.99 9.30
CA THR A 58 10.25 -14.13 10.22
C THR A 58 10.22 -15.45 9.48
N ARG A 59 11.39 -15.86 8.95
CA ARG A 59 11.83 -17.23 8.54
C ARG A 59 11.12 -17.91 7.34
N PRO A 60 11.93 -18.54 6.48
CA PRO A 60 11.94 -20.00 6.51
C PRO A 60 13.38 -20.52 6.65
N HIS A 61 13.71 -21.03 7.84
CA HIS A 61 14.79 -22.01 7.93
C HIS A 61 14.23 -23.34 7.46
N LYS A 62 14.79 -23.88 6.38
CA LYS A 62 14.79 -25.32 6.11
C LYS A 62 16.21 -25.81 6.27
#